data_AF-A0A5S9MI09-F1
#
_entry.id   AF-A0A5S9MI09-F1
#
_cell.length_a   1.000
_cell.length_b   1.000
_cell.length_c   1.000
_cell.angle_alpha   90.00
_cell.angle_beta   90.00
_cell.angle_gamma   90.00
#
_symmetry.space_group_name_H-M   'P 1'
#
loop_
_entity.id
_entity.type
_entity.pdbx_description
1 polymer ?
#
loop_
_entity_poly.entity_id
_entity_poly.type
_entity_poly.pdbx_seq_one_letter_code
_entity_poly.pdbx_strand_id
1 'polypeptide(L)'
;MHQVKLKAGTPVKRSELQPGDLVFFSGTSLMPAIYAGSNQVIHVTVSNGVVLTNMKTSTYWKDKYETAVRIKKKKKPDQYYRTSALLSRR
;
A
#
# COMPACT_ATOMS: atom_id res chain seq x y z
N MET A 1 -19.56 -13.16 -6.51
CA MET A 1 -18.55 -12.28 -5.89
C MET A 1 -17.40 -12.11 -6.87
N HIS A 2 -17.18 -10.89 -7.37
CA HIS A 2 -16.06 -10.61 -8.29
C HIS A 2 -14.79 -10.36 -7.46
N GLN A 3 -13.85 -11.31 -7.50
CA GLN A 3 -12.54 -11.14 -6.88
C GLN A 3 -11.70 -10.18 -7.73
N VAL A 4 -11.36 -9.00 -7.21
CA VAL A 4 -10.38 -8.11 -7.86
C VAL A 4 -8.99 -8.74 -7.71
N LYS A 5 -8.47 -9.33 -8.80
CA LYS A 5 -7.14 -9.92 -8.83
C LYS A 5 -6.09 -8.88 -9.23
N LEU A 6 -5.43 -8.31 -8.23
CA LEU A 6 -4.28 -7.42 -8.44
C LEU A 6 -3.06 -8.23 -8.90
N LYS A 7 -2.44 -7.82 -10.01
CA LYS A 7 -1.27 -8.51 -10.59
C LYS A 7 0.03 -8.30 -9.81
N ALA A 8 0.05 -7.37 -8.86
CA ALA A 8 1.23 -6.98 -8.10
C ALA A 8 0.97 -7.08 -6.59
N GLY A 9 2.00 -7.51 -5.86
CA GLY A 9 1.95 -7.67 -4.40
C GLY A 9 1.43 -9.03 -3.92
N THR A 10 1.47 -9.24 -2.61
CA THR A 10 0.88 -10.39 -1.94
C THR A 10 -0.43 -9.94 -1.27
N PRO A 11 -1.57 -10.62 -1.48
CA PRO A 11 -2.81 -10.29 -0.78
C PRO A 11 -2.64 -10.31 0.74
N VAL A 12 -3.29 -9.36 1.42
CA VAL A 12 -3.25 -9.21 2.88
C VAL A 12 -4.68 -9.23 3.42
N LYS A 13 -4.93 -10.04 4.46
CA LYS A 13 -6.23 -10.00 5.15
C LYS A 13 -6.38 -8.68 5.89
N ARG A 14 -7.61 -8.16 6.00
CA ARG A 14 -7.87 -6.89 6.70
C ARG A 14 -7.36 -6.87 8.15
N SER A 15 -7.35 -8.03 8.82
CA SER A 15 -6.82 -8.21 10.19
C SER A 15 -5.29 -8.21 10.28
N GLU A 16 -4.58 -8.35 9.15
CA GLU A 16 -3.12 -8.48 9.07
C GLU A 16 -2.46 -7.24 8.45
N LEU A 17 -3.24 -6.16 8.27
CA LEU A 17 -2.79 -4.91 7.71
C LEU A 17 -1.65 -4.30 8.54
N GLN A 18 -0.61 -3.88 7.85
CA GLN A 18 0.56 -3.22 8.40
C GLN A 18 0.78 -1.88 7.69
N PRO A 19 1.30 -0.85 8.41
CA PRO A 19 1.64 0.41 7.77
C PRO A 19 2.46 0.22 6.49
N GLY A 20 2.03 0.87 5.41
CA GLY A 20 2.62 0.74 4.07
C GLY A 20 1.94 -0.27 3.13
N ASP A 21 1.00 -1.08 3.62
CA ASP A 21 0.15 -1.89 2.73
C ASP A 21 -0.72 -0.99 1.84
N LEU A 22 -0.94 -1.41 0.60
CA LEU A 22 -1.92 -0.79 -0.29
C LEU A 22 -3.29 -1.40 0.00
N VAL A 23 -4.26 -0.54 0.29
CA VAL A 23 -5.66 -0.90 0.48
C VAL A 23 -6.49 -0.31 -0.65
N PHE A 24 -7.49 -1.06 -1.10
CA PHE A 24 -8.28 -0.72 -2.26
C PHE A 24 -9.75 -0.67 -1.90
N PHE A 25 -10.43 0.34 -2.45
CA PHE A 25 -11.83 0.61 -2.18
C PHE A 25 -12.65 0.67 -3.46
N SER A 26 -13.93 0.31 -3.39
CA SER A 26 -14.85 0.38 -4.52
C SER A 26 -15.36 1.80 -4.79
N GLY A 27 -15.34 2.16 -6.06
CA GLY A 27 -15.94 3.36 -6.62
C GLY A 27 -16.24 3.14 -8.11
N THR A 28 -16.39 4.21 -8.88
CA THR A 28 -16.45 4.14 -10.36
C THR A 28 -15.23 3.41 -10.94
N SER A 29 -14.11 3.49 -10.25
CA SER A 29 -12.92 2.65 -10.44
C SER A 29 -12.36 2.29 -9.07
N LEU A 30 -11.45 1.31 -9.03
CA LEU A 30 -10.80 0.91 -7.79
C LEU A 30 -9.95 2.07 -7.26
N MET A 31 -10.23 2.50 -6.03
CA MET A 31 -9.58 3.64 -5.39
C MET A 31 -8.46 3.14 -4.45
N PRO A 32 -7.17 3.41 -4.75
CA PRO A 32 -6.06 3.00 -3.90
C PRO A 32 -5.83 3.99 -2.75
N ALA A 33 -5.40 3.46 -1.61
CA ALA A 33 -4.87 4.24 -0.49
C ALA A 33 -3.73 3.47 0.21
N ILE A 34 -2.92 4.19 0.99
CA ILE A 34 -1.84 3.60 1.80
C ILE A 34 -2.31 3.45 3.23
N TYR A 35 -2.26 2.24 3.78
CA TYR A 35 -2.59 2.00 5.18
C TYR A 35 -1.53 2.64 6.09
N ALA A 36 -1.96 3.48 7.02
CA ALA A 36 -1.10 4.23 7.94
C ALA A 36 -1.11 3.66 9.38
N GLY A 37 -1.78 2.53 9.62
CA GLY A 37 -1.98 1.96 10.96
C GLY A 37 -3.27 2.46 11.62
N SER A 38 -3.72 1.76 12.67
CA SER A 38 -4.89 2.16 13.47
C SER A 38 -6.17 2.48 12.65
N ASN A 39 -6.41 1.72 11.58
CA ASN A 39 -7.51 1.96 10.63
C ASN A 39 -7.41 3.27 9.85
N GLN A 40 -6.28 3.96 9.88
CA GLN A 40 -6.03 5.17 9.09
C GLN A 40 -5.50 4.82 7.71
N VAL A 41 -5.91 5.58 6.70
CA VAL A 41 -5.43 5.49 5.33
C VAL A 41 -5.07 6.87 4.80
N ILE A 42 -3.99 6.94 4.02
CA ILE A 42 -3.57 8.13 3.28
C ILE A 42 -4.06 7.98 1.84
N HIS A 43 -4.84 8.94 1.37
CA HIS A 43 -5.40 8.95 0.01
C HIS A 43 -5.55 10.37 -0.52
N VAL A 44 -5.90 10.50 -1.80
CA VAL A 44 -6.03 11.80 -2.47
C VAL A 44 -7.50 12.09 -2.74
N THR A 45 -7.98 13.27 -2.36
CA THR A 45 -9.29 13.80 -2.75
C THR A 45 -9.12 14.98 -3.70
N VAL A 46 -10.14 15.21 -4.53
CA VAL A 46 -10.17 16.34 -5.49
C VAL A 46 -10.07 17.68 -4.77
N SER A 47 -10.72 17.82 -3.61
CA SER A 47 -10.83 19.09 -2.91
C SER A 47 -9.64 19.42 -2.00
N ASN A 48 -9.04 18.40 -1.36
CA ASN A 48 -8.08 18.61 -0.27
C ASN A 48 -6.70 18.04 -0.56
N GLY A 49 -6.48 17.43 -1.73
CA GLY A 49 -5.24 16.75 -2.03
C GLY A 49 -5.04 15.54 -1.10
N VAL A 50 -3.86 15.43 -0.50
CA VAL A 50 -3.49 14.30 0.37
C VAL A 50 -4.14 14.44 1.74
N VAL A 51 -4.95 13.46 2.13
CA VAL A 51 -5.63 13.44 3.43
C VAL A 51 -5.42 12.12 4.16
N LEU A 52 -5.52 12.18 5.49
CA LEU A 52 -5.60 11.01 6.38
C LEU A 52 -7.06 10.76 6.74
N THR A 53 -7.53 9.51 6.65
CA THR A 53 -8.92 9.15 6.94
C THR A 53 -9.00 7.84 7.70
N ASN A 54 -9.88 7.75 8.70
CA ASN A 54 -10.19 6.49 9.36
C ASN A 54 -11.16 5.68 8.49
N MET A 55 -10.68 4.57 7.91
CA MET A 55 -11.44 3.72 7.00
C MET A 55 -12.52 2.87 7.69
N LYS A 56 -12.64 2.88 9.03
CA LYS A 56 -13.72 2.19 9.75
C LYS A 56 -14.84 3.13 10.17
N THR A 57 -14.53 4.40 10.45
CA THR A 57 -15.53 5.37 10.93
C THR A 57 -15.97 6.35 9.87
N SER A 58 -15.23 6.47 8.76
CA SER A 58 -15.64 7.31 7.64
C SER A 58 -16.94 6.81 7.02
N THR A 59 -17.92 7.70 6.91
CA THR A 59 -19.23 7.44 6.29
C THR A 59 -19.10 7.03 4.82
N TYR A 60 -18.09 7.53 4.11
CA TYR A 60 -17.85 7.17 2.71
C TYR A 60 -17.05 5.88 2.57
N TRP A 61 -15.94 5.75 3.30
CA TRP A 61 -14.94 4.69 3.03
C TRP A 61 -15.23 3.35 3.72
N LYS A 62 -16.00 3.34 4.81
CA LYS A 62 -16.21 2.15 5.67
C LYS A 62 -16.68 0.92 4.88
N ASP A 63 -17.70 1.12 4.06
CA ASP A 63 -18.39 0.03 3.36
C ASP A 63 -17.82 -0.22 1.96
N LYS A 64 -16.76 0.50 1.59
CA LYS A 64 -16.12 0.41 0.27
C LYS A 64 -14.85 -0.44 0.28
N TYR A 65 -14.39 -0.95 1.42
CA TYR A 65 -13.16 -1.75 1.46
C TYR A 65 -13.32 -3.02 0.62
N GLU A 66 -12.43 -3.22 -0.36
CA GLU A 66 -12.44 -4.39 -1.23
C GLU A 66 -11.32 -5.37 -0.87
N THR A 67 -10.07 -4.91 -0.88
CA THR A 67 -8.91 -5.78 -0.72
C THR A 67 -7.66 -5.01 -0.30
N ALA A 68 -6.59 -5.73 0.04
CA ALA A 68 -5.29 -5.17 0.36
C ALA A 68 -4.16 -6.03 -0.20
N VAL A 69 -3.04 -5.39 -0.53
CA VAL A 69 -1.80 -6.07 -0.93
C VAL A 69 -0.57 -5.44 -0.28
N ARG A 70 0.41 -6.29 0.00
CA ARG A 70 1.75 -5.88 0.45
C ARG A 70 2.73 -5.95 -0.71
N ILE A 71 3.42 -4.84 -0.97
CA ILE A 71 4.48 -4.78 -1.98
C ILE A 71 5.83 -5.05 -1.29
N LYS A 72 6.47 -6.18 -1.61
CA LYS A 72 7.84 -6.44 -1.16
C LYS A 72 8.80 -5.54 -1.94
N LYS A 73 9.72 -4.86 -1.23
CA LYS A 73 10.83 -4.15 -1.88
C LYS A 73 11.62 -5.16 -2.71
N LYS A 74 11.81 -4.89 -4.01
CA LYS A 74 12.83 -5.60 -4.79
C LYS A 74 14.20 -5.22 -4.21
N LYS A 75 15.00 -6.22 -3.83
CA LYS A 75 16.40 -5.98 -3.49
C LYS A 75 17.09 -5.44 -4.75
N LYS A 76 17.73 -4.27 -4.67
CA LYS A 76 18.57 -3.77 -5.76
C LYS A 76 19.86 -4.62 -5.80
N PRO A 77 20.27 -5.18 -6.96
CA PRO A 77 21.42 -6.09 -7.02
C PRO A 77 22.81 -5.44 -6.84
N ASP A 78 22.93 -4.17 -6.52
CA ASP A 78 24.17 -3.39 -6.65
C ASP A 78 24.67 -2.69 -5.38
N GLN A 79 24.14 -3.01 -4.20
CA GLN A 79 24.67 -2.43 -2.95
C GLN A 79 25.84 -3.21 -2.33
N TYR A 80 26.14 -4.42 -2.82
CA TYR A 80 27.28 -5.22 -2.35
C TYR A 80 28.61 -4.87 -3.06
N TYR A 81 28.56 -4.36 -4.30
CA TYR A 81 29.75 -4.14 -5.13
C TYR A 81 30.49 -2.82 -4.89
N ARG A 82 29.94 -1.88 -4.10
CA ARG A 82 30.64 -0.62 -3.77
C ARG A 82 31.77 -0.83 -2.77
N THR A 83 31.69 -1.83 -1.91
CA THR A 83 32.73 -2.10 -0.90
C THR A 83 33.88 -2.93 -1.47
N SER A 84 33.58 -3.93 -2.30
CA SER A 84 34.61 -4.79 -2.91
C SER A 84 35.47 -4.07 -3.94
N ALA A 85 34.90 -3.16 -4.74
CA ALA A 85 35.65 -2.36 -5.72
C ALA A 85 36.59 -1.30 -5.09
N LEU A 86 36.33 -0.90 -3.84
CA LEU A 86 37.22 0.00 -3.08
C LEU A 86 38.33 -0.77 -2.35
N LEU A 87 38.07 -2.02 -1.96
CA LEU A 87 39.04 -2.89 -1.29
C LEU A 87 40.01 -3.58 -2.27
N SER A 88 39.65 -3.75 -3.55
CA SER A 88 40.56 -4.32 -4.58
C SER A 88 41.49 -3.30 -5.24
N ARG A 89 41.47 -2.03 -4.80
CA ARG A 89 42.34 -0.94 -5.29
C ARG A 89 43.46 -0.59 -4.31
N ARG A 90 43.79 -1.49 -3.38
CA ARG A 90 44.99 -1.40 -2.53
C ARG A 90 45.91 -2.57 -2.84
#